data_AF-A0A661UUG7-F1
#
_entry.id   AF-A0A661UUG7-F1
#
_cell.length_a   1.000
_cell.length_b   1.000
_cell.length_c   1.000
_cell.angle_alpha   90.00
_cell.angle_beta   90.00
_cell.angle_gamma   90.00
#
_symmetry.space_group_name_H-M   'P 1'
#
loop_
_entity.id
_entity.type
_entity.pdbx_description
1 polymer ?
#
loop_
_entity_poly.entity_id
_entity_poly.type
_entity_poly.pdbx_seq_one_letter_code
_entity_poly.pdbx_strand_id
1 'polypeptide(L)'
;MKSSGIVGLILGLGLLAFGIYHLIISMYLWAIIKILIGAGLIISKFVNNRYGTIIFGHMTVVAGMMLLTAGIYYVPLIAKEIEKTGELKIIYLFAMPLFWGFFATLGGICAIYHGFCKCVRKDWKI
;
A
#
# COMPACT_ATOMS: atom_id res chain seq x y z
N MET A 1 -1.18 -16.70 15.33
CA MET A 1 -2.45 -16.00 15.02
C MET A 1 -2.91 -16.42 13.64
N LYS A 2 -3.93 -17.29 13.53
CA LYS A 2 -4.38 -17.89 12.25
C LYS A 2 -5.24 -16.92 11.41
N SER A 3 -5.75 -15.84 12.03
CA SER A 3 -6.65 -14.84 11.43
C SER A 3 -5.92 -13.72 10.66
N SER A 4 -4.70 -13.31 11.05
CA SER A 4 -4.03 -12.14 10.46
C SER A 4 -3.55 -12.35 9.01
N GLY A 5 -3.34 -13.59 8.58
CA GLY A 5 -2.90 -13.91 7.21
C GLY A 5 -4.00 -13.83 6.14
N ILE A 6 -5.28 -13.78 6.53
CA ILE A 6 -6.39 -13.62 5.59
C ILE A 6 -6.54 -12.15 5.18
N VAL A 7 -6.43 -11.24 6.13
CA VAL A 7 -6.55 -9.78 5.88
C VAL A 7 -5.48 -9.33 4.88
N GLY A 8 -4.22 -9.71 5.09
CA GLY A 8 -3.13 -9.36 4.16
C GLY A 8 -3.34 -9.94 2.75
N LEU A 9 -3.92 -11.13 2.62
CA LEU A 9 -4.24 -11.73 1.32
C LEU A 9 -5.39 -10.99 0.62
N ILE A 10 -6.46 -10.68 1.34
CA ILE A 10 -7.60 -9.93 0.79
C ILE A 10 -7.14 -8.54 0.32
N LEU A 11 -6.36 -7.84 1.14
CA LEU A 11 -5.79 -6.55 0.79
C LEU A 11 -4.84 -6.66 -0.42
N GLY A 12 -3.99 -7.68 -0.47
CA GLY A 12 -3.09 -7.92 -1.59
C GLY A 12 -3.82 -8.20 -2.90
N LEU A 13 -4.86 -9.03 -2.88
CA LEU A 13 -5.70 -9.31 -4.05
C LEU A 13 -6.48 -8.07 -4.51
N GLY A 14 -7.04 -7.31 -3.55
CA GLY A 14 -7.72 -6.05 -3.85
C GLY A 14 -6.80 -5.03 -4.51
N LEU A 15 -5.57 -4.88 -3.99
CA LEU A 15 -4.54 -4.00 -4.56
C LEU A 15 -4.09 -4.43 -5.97
N LEU A 16 -3.97 -5.74 -6.21
CA LEU A 16 -3.68 -6.26 -7.55
C LEU A 16 -4.80 -5.93 -8.53
N ALA A 17 -6.05 -6.24 -8.17
CA ALA A 17 -7.20 -5.97 -9.03
C ALA A 17 -7.34 -4.47 -9.34
N PHE A 18 -7.18 -3.62 -8.32
CA PHE A 18 -7.25 -2.17 -8.47
C PHE A 18 -6.06 -1.61 -9.26
N GLY A 19 -4.87 -2.19 -9.10
CA GLY A 19 -3.69 -1.88 -9.90
C GLY A 19 -3.88 -2.23 -11.38
N ILE A 20 -4.45 -3.39 -11.68
CA ILE A 20 -4.80 -3.79 -13.06
C ILE A 20 -5.82 -2.81 -13.66
N TYR A 21 -6.85 -2.41 -12.91
CA TYR A 21 -7.78 -1.38 -13.36
C TYR A 21 -7.07 -0.06 -13.68
N HIS A 22 -6.13 0.38 -12.83
CA HIS A 22 -5.32 1.59 -13.08
C HIS A 22 -4.40 1.46 -14.31
N LEU A 23 -3.91 0.27 -14.66
CA LEU A 23 -3.18 0.05 -15.91
C LEU A 23 -4.08 0.28 -17.13
N ILE A 24 -5.33 -0.19 -17.08
CA ILE A 24 -6.28 -0.07 -18.20
C ILE A 24 -6.61 1.40 -18.48
N ILE A 25 -6.77 2.23 -17.45
CA ILE A 25 -7.02 3.69 -17.58
C ILE A 25 -5.73 4.50 -17.78
N SER A 26 -4.61 3.87 -18.16
CA SER A 26 -3.32 4.51 -18.47
C SER A 26 -2.67 5.27 -17.29
N MET A 27 -3.01 4.93 -16.05
CA MET A 27 -2.39 5.47 -14.83
C MET A 27 -1.15 4.65 -14.41
N TYR A 28 -0.19 4.50 -15.33
CA TYR A 28 0.89 3.49 -15.24
C TYR A 28 1.70 3.54 -13.95
N LEU A 29 2.23 4.70 -13.56
CA LEU A 29 3.07 4.83 -12.35
C LEU A 29 2.32 4.38 -11.09
N TRP A 30 1.07 4.84 -10.95
CA TRP A 30 0.19 4.51 -9.83
C TRP A 30 -0.23 3.06 -9.82
N ALA A 31 -0.34 2.46 -10.99
CA ALA A 31 -0.73 1.07 -11.15
C ALA A 31 0.42 0.14 -10.73
N ILE A 32 1.65 0.42 -11.20
CA ILE A 32 2.85 -0.36 -10.88
C ILE A 32 3.07 -0.41 -9.37
N ILE A 33 3.00 0.74 -8.67
CA ILE A 33 3.19 0.79 -7.21
C ILE A 33 2.17 -0.10 -6.49
N LYS A 34 0.88 -0.02 -6.86
CA LYS A 34 -0.16 -0.85 -6.24
C LYS A 34 0.03 -2.33 -6.52
N ILE A 35 0.44 -2.69 -7.73
CA ILE A 35 0.73 -4.08 -8.12
C ILE A 35 1.91 -4.62 -7.31
N LEU A 36 2.99 -3.86 -7.18
CA LEU A 36 4.17 -4.26 -6.41
C LEU A 36 3.84 -4.48 -4.93
N ILE A 37 3.10 -3.54 -4.32
CA ILE A 37 2.68 -3.67 -2.92
C ILE A 37 1.71 -4.86 -2.75
N GLY A 38 0.73 -5.00 -3.65
CA GLY A 38 -0.24 -6.10 -3.62
C GLY A 38 0.41 -7.48 -3.78
N ALA A 39 1.30 -7.63 -4.75
CA ALA A 39 2.08 -8.85 -4.95
C ALA A 39 2.97 -9.14 -3.73
N GLY A 40 3.63 -8.12 -3.17
CA GLY A 40 4.47 -8.26 -1.98
C GLY A 40 3.69 -8.73 -0.75
N LEU A 41 2.45 -8.25 -0.54
CA LEU A 41 1.57 -8.74 0.52
C LEU A 41 1.18 -10.21 0.35
N ILE A 42 0.86 -10.62 -0.89
CA ILE A 42 0.50 -12.01 -1.19
C ILE A 42 1.72 -12.91 -0.96
N ILE A 43 2.89 -12.55 -1.48
CA ILE A 43 4.12 -13.32 -1.31
C ILE A 43 4.50 -13.43 0.16
N SER A 44 4.41 -12.33 0.93
CA SER A 44 4.73 -12.31 2.36
C SER A 44 3.88 -13.27 3.19
N LYS A 45 2.67 -13.63 2.73
CA LYS A 45 1.86 -14.67 3.38
C LYS A 45 2.49 -16.05 3.27
N PHE A 46 3.06 -16.36 2.11
CA PHE A 46 3.64 -17.68 1.83
C PHE A 46 5.11 -17.77 2.26
N VAL A 47 5.81 -16.63 2.24
CA VAL A 47 7.22 -16.54 2.61
C VAL A 47 7.35 -15.98 4.02
N ASN A 48 7.39 -16.87 5.02
CA ASN A 48 7.60 -16.50 6.42
C ASN A 48 9.10 -16.26 6.71
N ASN A 49 9.65 -15.17 6.16
CA ASN A 49 11.05 -14.77 6.32
C ASN A 49 11.16 -13.35 6.89
N ARG A 50 11.83 -13.23 8.05
CA ARG A 50 12.11 -11.97 8.75
C ARG A 50 12.71 -10.90 7.84
N TYR A 51 13.79 -11.21 7.13
CA TYR A 51 14.49 -10.23 6.32
C TYR A 51 13.60 -9.75 5.16
N GLY A 52 12.85 -10.67 4.55
CA GLY A 52 11.88 -10.35 3.50
C GLY A 52 10.79 -9.39 3.99
N THR A 53 10.20 -9.65 5.16
CA THR A 53 9.16 -8.77 5.72
C THR A 53 9.69 -7.37 6.05
N ILE A 54 10.92 -7.27 6.58
CA ILE A 54 11.53 -5.99 6.93
C ILE A 54 11.87 -5.19 5.67
N ILE A 55 12.48 -5.82 4.67
CA ILE A 55 12.82 -5.17 3.39
C ILE A 55 11.54 -4.70 2.69
N PHE A 56 10.52 -5.57 2.61
CA PHE A 56 9.21 -5.21 2.07
C PHE A 56 8.61 -4.00 2.79
N GLY A 57 8.66 -3.99 4.12
CA GLY A 57 8.18 -2.88 4.93
C GLY A 57 8.89 -1.56 4.60
N HIS A 58 10.22 -1.55 4.51
CA HIS A 58 10.99 -0.35 4.14
C HIS A 58 10.65 0.14 2.72
N MET A 59 10.62 -0.78 1.74
CA MET A 59 10.25 -0.43 0.37
C MET A 59 8.84 0.16 0.28
N THR A 60 7.91 -0.37 1.07
CA THR A 60 6.53 0.12 1.14
C THR A 60 6.45 1.50 1.80
N VAL A 61 7.25 1.77 2.84
CA VAL A 61 7.35 3.11 3.45
C VAL A 61 7.91 4.11 2.47
N VAL A 62 9.00 3.79 1.75
CA VAL A 62 9.60 4.68 0.75
C VAL A 62 8.60 4.98 -0.36
N ALA A 63 7.93 3.97 -0.90
CA ALA A 63 6.87 4.16 -1.89
C ALA A 63 5.71 5.01 -1.33
N GLY A 64 5.32 4.77 -0.07
CA GLY A 64 4.30 5.55 0.62
C GLY A 64 4.65 7.02 0.76
N MET A 65 5.89 7.35 1.10
CA MET A 65 6.39 8.73 1.17
C MET A 65 6.41 9.42 -0.20
N MET A 66 6.79 8.70 -1.26
CA MET A 66 6.71 9.21 -2.63
C MET A 66 5.25 9.51 -3.03
N LEU A 67 4.32 8.60 -2.71
CA LEU A 67 2.89 8.77 -2.95
C LEU A 67 2.30 9.94 -2.15
N LEU A 68 2.72 10.12 -0.89
CA LEU A 68 2.30 11.26 -0.06
C LEU A 68 2.77 12.58 -0.65
N THR A 69 4.05 12.65 -1.03
CA THR A 69 4.64 13.84 -1.65
C THR A 69 3.89 14.21 -2.93
N ALA A 70 3.65 13.23 -3.81
CA ALA A 70 2.89 13.47 -5.02
C ALA A 70 1.42 13.83 -4.70
N GLY A 71 0.81 13.18 -3.71
CA GLY A 71 -0.54 13.49 -3.24
C GLY A 71 -0.68 14.95 -2.83
N ILE A 72 0.23 15.46 -2.00
CA ILE A 72 0.26 16.87 -1.57
C ILE A 72 0.37 17.80 -2.79
N TYR A 73 1.19 17.44 -3.77
CA TYR A 73 1.31 18.21 -5.02
C TYR A 73 0.00 18.25 -5.84
N TYR A 74 -0.79 17.17 -5.83
CA TYR A 74 -2.06 17.09 -6.56
C TYR A 74 -3.27 17.69 -5.83
N VAL A 75 -3.19 17.91 -4.50
CA VAL A 75 -4.29 18.48 -3.70
C VAL A 75 -4.81 19.81 -4.28
N PRO A 76 -3.97 20.81 -4.62
CA PRO A 76 -4.45 22.08 -5.16
C PRO A 76 -5.17 21.94 -6.51
N LEU A 77 -4.80 20.96 -7.35
CA LEU A 77 -5.49 20.73 -8.62
C LEU A 77 -6.92 20.23 -8.38
N ILE A 78 -7.10 19.34 -7.42
CA ILE A 78 -8.41 18.78 -7.09
C ILE A 78 -9.27 19.80 -6.35
N ALA A 79 -8.67 20.62 -5.47
CA ALA A 79 -9.36 21.73 -4.81
C ALA A 79 -9.97 22.72 -5.82
N LYS A 80 -9.22 23.07 -6.87
CA LYS A 80 -9.73 23.91 -7.97
C LYS A 80 -10.87 23.28 -8.75
N GLU A 81 -10.84 21.95 -8.93
CA GLU A 81 -11.90 21.23 -9.62
C GLU A 81 -13.19 21.19 -8.78
N ILE A 82 -13.05 21.01 -7.47
CA ILE A 82 -14.17 21.06 -6.52
C ILE A 82 -14.77 22.48 -6.47
N GLU A 83 -13.94 23.52 -6.50
CA GLU A 83 -14.41 24.91 -6.54
C GLU A 83 -15.26 25.19 -7.80
N LYS A 84 -14.88 24.60 -8.95
CA LYS A 84 -15.64 24.73 -10.21
C LYS A 84 -16.94 23.93 -10.24
N THR A 85 -16.91 22.70 -9.72
CA THR A 85 -18.02 21.74 -9.86
C THR A 85 -18.96 21.73 -8.65
N GLY A 86 -18.53 22.26 -7.50
CA GLY A 86 -19.28 22.26 -6.25
C GLY A 86 -19.43 20.90 -5.58
N GLU A 87 -18.87 19.83 -6.17
CA GLU A 87 -19.10 18.45 -5.73
C GLU A 87 -17.79 17.72 -5.40
N LEU A 88 -17.70 17.15 -4.20
CA LEU A 88 -16.64 16.21 -3.84
C LEU A 88 -17.10 14.77 -4.07
N LYS A 89 -16.67 14.15 -5.17
CA LYS A 89 -16.91 12.72 -5.39
C LYS A 89 -15.92 11.89 -4.56
N ILE A 90 -16.45 10.99 -3.74
CA ILE A 90 -15.66 10.09 -2.84
C ILE A 90 -14.63 9.28 -3.63
N ILE A 91 -14.94 8.92 -4.87
CA ILE A 91 -14.02 8.18 -5.75
C ILE A 91 -12.68 8.92 -5.94
N TYR A 92 -12.67 10.26 -5.90
CA TYR A 92 -11.44 11.04 -6.01
C TYR A 92 -10.52 10.84 -4.80
N LEU A 93 -11.07 10.62 -3.60
CA LEU A 93 -10.28 10.30 -2.41
C LEU A 93 -9.54 8.96 -2.58
N PHE A 94 -10.25 7.94 -3.08
CA PHE A 94 -9.67 6.63 -3.33
C PHE A 94 -8.79 6.58 -4.58
N ALA A 95 -8.93 7.50 -5.53
CA ALA A 95 -8.02 7.64 -6.65
C ALA A 95 -6.77 8.45 -6.29
N MET A 96 -6.83 9.29 -5.25
CA MET A 96 -5.73 10.16 -4.88
C MET A 96 -4.49 9.38 -4.41
N PRO A 97 -3.29 9.76 -4.88
CA PRO A 97 -2.03 9.23 -4.37
C PRO A 97 -1.88 9.37 -2.85
N LEU A 98 -2.43 10.46 -2.28
CA LEU A 98 -2.35 10.76 -0.86
C LEU A 98 -2.94 9.64 0.00
N PHE A 99 -4.13 9.15 -0.35
CA PHE A 99 -4.81 8.07 0.37
C PHE A 99 -3.95 6.80 0.40
N TRP A 100 -3.47 6.37 -0.77
CA TRP A 100 -2.62 5.19 -0.88
C TRP A 100 -1.25 5.39 -0.25
N GLY A 101 -0.74 6.62 -0.22
CA GLY A 101 0.51 6.98 0.46
C GLY A 101 0.43 6.76 1.97
N PHE A 102 -0.66 7.17 2.60
CA PHE A 102 -0.90 6.89 4.03
C PHE A 102 -1.01 5.38 4.29
N PHE A 103 -1.82 4.66 3.50
CA PHE A 103 -1.98 3.22 3.64
C PHE A 103 -0.66 2.45 3.45
N ALA A 104 0.13 2.81 2.43
CA ALA A 104 1.44 2.21 2.18
C ALA A 104 2.43 2.51 3.31
N THR A 105 2.46 3.75 3.80
CA THR A 105 3.35 4.13 4.90
C THR A 105 3.03 3.38 6.18
N LEU A 106 1.77 3.45 6.64
CA LEU A 106 1.35 2.79 7.87
C LEU A 106 1.44 1.28 7.76
N GLY A 107 1.06 0.72 6.61
CA GLY A 107 1.22 -0.70 6.31
C GLY A 107 2.68 -1.14 6.29
N GLY A 108 3.57 -0.32 5.72
CA GLY A 108 5.01 -0.58 5.68
C GLY A 108 5.62 -0.56 7.08
N ILE A 109 5.28 0.42 7.91
CA ILE A 109 5.67 0.46 9.33
C ILE A 109 5.19 -0.79 10.07
N CYS A 110 3.93 -1.18 9.86
CA CYS A 110 3.38 -2.41 10.43
C CYS A 110 4.18 -3.65 9.99
N ALA A 111 4.54 -3.77 8.71
CA ALA A 111 5.36 -4.87 8.22
C ALA A 111 6.76 -4.88 8.85
N ILE A 112 7.40 -3.72 9.04
CA ILE A 112 8.69 -3.62 9.74
C ILE A 112 8.55 -4.20 11.14
N TYR A 113 7.59 -3.74 11.95
CA TYR A 113 7.34 -4.27 13.29
C TYR A 113 7.01 -5.76 13.27
N HIS A 114 6.24 -6.22 12.29
CA HIS A 114 5.88 -7.63 12.16
C HIS A 114 7.10 -8.54 11.92
N GLY A 115 8.14 -8.02 11.25
CA GLY A 115 9.42 -8.72 11.12
C GLY A 115 10.15 -8.98 12.45
N PHE A 116 9.78 -8.30 13.53
CA PHE A 116 10.29 -8.52 14.89
C PHE A 116 9.36 -9.38 15.75
N CYS A 117 8.15 -9.69 15.28
CA CYS A 117 7.22 -10.51 16.03
C CYS A 117 7.62 -12.00 16.06
N LYS A 118 7.27 -12.69 17.16
CA LYS A 118 7.50 -14.13 17.38
C LYS A 118 6.91 -15.03 16.27
N CYS A 119 5.91 -14.54 15.52
CA CYS A 119 5.31 -15.29 14.41
C CYS A 119 6.20 -15.37 13.16
N VAL A 120 7.13 -14.43 12.99
CA VAL A 120 8.09 -14.39 11.86
C VAL A 120 9.49 -14.80 12.32
N ARG A 121 9.84 -14.43 13.55
CA ARG A 121 11.13 -14.70 14.17
C ARG A 121 11.19 -16.13 14.76
N LYS A 122 11.86 -17.06 14.08
CA LYS A 122 12.04 -18.46 14.54
C LYS A 122 13.29 -18.67 15.43
N ASP A 123 14.15 -17.67 15.50
CA ASP A 123 15.41 -17.63 16.25
C ASP A 123 15.24 -17.34 17.74
N TRP A 124 14.04 -17.00 18.21
CA TRP A 124 13.72 -16.98 19.65
C TRP A 124 13.55 -18.41 20.19
N LYS A 125 14.69 -19.08 20.38
CA LYS A 125 14.81 -20.18 21.33
C LYS A 125 15.34 -19.58 22.63
N ILE A 126 14.42 -19.22 23.52
CA ILE A 126 14.70 -19.11 24.96
C ILE A 126 14.25 -20.42 25.57
#